data_AF-A0A8H7GJQ0-F1
#
_entry.id   AF-A0A8H7GJQ0-F1
#
_cell.length_a   1.000
_cell.length_b   1.000
_cell.length_c   1.000
_cell.angle_alpha   90.00
_cell.angle_beta   90.00
_cell.angle_gamma   90.00
#
_symmetry.space_group_name_H-M   'P 1'
#
loop_
_entity.id
_entity.type
_entity.pdbx_description
1 polymer ?
#
loop_
_entity_poly.entity_id
_entity_poly.type
_entity_poly.pdbx_seq_one_letter_code
_entity_poly.pdbx_strand_id
1 'polypeptide(L)'
;MRQQALEQERERLQYLFQTLHDEEEDELPVSSEEEPEDEKDKYKLSVNEAVEVKKKTRTRRNREARHKQRLELAEKLKALKIQLKDLANLLKIEQEVDEKATKLAEQKPAGPKKFKRHSQHDPLFTPLEVKLSDELTNNLRGVKPEGNPFYEQMHKLQMSGMVEARVPVEHKRRYRQKTTEKWSYKNFK
;
A
#
# COMPACT_ATOMS: atom_id res chain seq x y z
N MET A 1 -16.11 19.80 -24.00
CA MET A 1 -17.01 19.25 -22.96
C MET A 1 -16.34 19.10 -21.60
N ARG A 2 -15.38 18.18 -21.39
CA ARG A 2 -14.81 17.95 -20.04
C ARG A 2 -13.95 19.10 -19.49
N GLN A 3 -13.10 19.71 -20.32
CA GLN A 3 -12.29 20.86 -19.91
C GLN A 3 -13.15 22.08 -19.52
N GLN A 4 -14.17 22.36 -20.33
CA GLN A 4 -15.16 23.43 -20.05
C GLN A 4 -15.89 23.20 -18.72
N ALA A 5 -16.23 21.95 -18.40
CA ALA A 5 -16.86 21.61 -17.11
C ALA A 5 -15.91 21.82 -15.92
N LEU A 6 -14.61 21.51 -16.07
CA LEU A 6 -13.60 21.75 -15.03
C LEU A 6 -13.36 23.25 -14.80
N GLU A 7 -13.37 24.05 -15.86
CA GLU A 7 -13.26 25.51 -15.78
C GLU A 7 -14.48 26.10 -15.05
N GLN A 8 -15.69 25.65 -15.38
CA GLN A 8 -16.93 26.07 -14.70
C GLN A 8 -16.92 25.72 -13.20
N GLU A 9 -16.47 24.52 -12.83
CA GLU A 9 -16.35 24.14 -11.41
C GLU A 9 -15.27 24.95 -10.69
N ARG A 10 -14.16 25.27 -11.37
CA ARG A 10 -13.12 26.13 -10.81
C ARG A 10 -13.65 27.55 -10.56
N GLU A 11 -14.34 28.15 -11.52
CA GLU A 11 -14.95 29.47 -11.39
C GLU A 11 -16.00 29.50 -10.27
N ARG A 12 -16.84 28.46 -10.19
CA ARG A 12 -17.81 28.28 -9.11
C ARG A 12 -17.14 28.23 -7.73
N LEU A 13 -16.08 27.44 -7.58
CA LEU A 13 -15.34 27.33 -6.31
C LEU A 13 -14.59 28.61 -5.96
N GLN A 14 -14.06 29.32 -6.95
CA GLN A 14 -13.42 30.63 -6.75
C GLN A 14 -14.44 31.67 -6.27
N TYR A 15 -15.63 31.70 -6.87
CA TYR A 15 -16.72 32.56 -6.42
C TYR A 15 -17.12 32.25 -4.98
N LEU A 16 -17.33 30.97 -4.64
CA LEU A 16 -17.63 30.56 -3.27
C LEU A 16 -16.53 30.95 -2.27
N PHE A 17 -15.27 30.78 -2.67
CA PHE A 17 -14.12 31.17 -1.85
C PHE A 17 -14.09 32.67 -1.59
N GLN A 18 -14.32 33.50 -2.62
CA GLN A 18 -14.39 34.96 -2.48
C GLN A 18 -15.54 35.36 -1.55
N THR A 19 -16.75 34.83 -1.77
CA THR A 19 -17.92 35.18 -0.94
C THR A 19 -17.74 34.82 0.54
N LEU A 20 -17.10 33.69 0.84
CA LEU A 20 -16.88 33.25 2.22
C LEU A 20 -15.66 33.94 2.87
N HIS A 21 -14.70 34.40 2.06
CA HIS A 21 -13.55 35.14 2.55
C HIS A 21 -13.94 36.58 2.92
N ASP A 22 -14.75 37.23 2.08
CA ASP A 22 -15.32 38.55 2.38
C ASP A 22 -16.20 38.50 3.64
N GLU A 23 -16.98 37.42 3.83
CA GLU A 23 -17.77 37.18 5.05
C GLU A 23 -16.89 36.96 6.31
N GLU A 24 -15.73 36.32 6.18
CA GLU A 24 -14.76 36.20 7.29
C GLU A 24 -14.12 37.56 7.62
N GLU A 25 -13.82 38.39 6.62
CA GLU A 25 -13.23 39.72 6.81
C GLU A 25 -14.21 40.71 7.46
N ASP A 26 -15.49 40.68 7.08
CA ASP A 26 -16.53 41.53 7.66
C ASP A 26 -16.88 41.14 9.12
N GLU A 27 -16.68 39.88 9.51
CA GLU A 27 -16.84 39.41 10.89
C GLU A 27 -15.63 39.69 11.79
N LEU A 28 -14.53 40.27 11.27
CA LEU A 28 -13.39 40.72 12.06
C LEU A 28 -13.68 42.11 12.65
N PRO A 29 -14.02 42.25 13.96
CA PRO A 29 -13.83 43.54 14.60
C PRO A 29 -12.33 43.86 14.59
N VAL A 30 -11.97 45.04 14.08
CA VAL A 30 -10.61 45.64 14.07
C VAL A 30 -9.98 45.78 15.47
N SER A 31 -10.61 45.27 16.54
CA SER A 31 -9.92 45.07 17.82
C SER A 31 -9.28 43.69 17.87
N SER A 32 -8.07 43.59 17.32
CA SER A 32 -7.09 42.58 17.73
C SER A 32 -6.53 42.96 19.11
N GLU A 33 -7.38 42.98 20.13
CA GLU A 33 -6.90 42.74 21.48
C GLU A 33 -6.68 41.22 21.58
N GLU A 34 -5.51 40.79 21.09
CA GLU A 34 -4.84 39.61 21.62
C GLU A 34 -4.72 39.81 23.13
N GLU A 35 -5.72 39.36 23.88
CA GLU A 35 -5.52 39.11 25.30
C GLU A 35 -4.44 38.02 25.38
N PRO A 36 -3.34 38.25 26.13
CA PRO A 36 -2.33 37.24 26.36
C PRO A 36 -2.96 36.10 27.19
N GLU A 37 -3.47 35.08 26.52
CA GLU A 37 -3.51 33.73 27.07
C GLU A 37 -2.03 33.33 27.28
N ASP A 38 -1.64 33.16 28.55
CA ASP A 38 -0.39 32.54 29.04
C ASP A 38 0.50 33.41 29.96
N GLU A 39 0.10 34.63 30.34
CA GLU A 39 0.82 35.38 31.40
C GLU A 39 0.20 35.27 32.81
N LYS A 40 -0.97 34.64 32.94
CA LYS A 40 -1.63 34.47 34.26
C LYS A 40 -1.00 33.38 35.13
N ASP A 41 -0.20 32.49 34.54
CA ASP A 41 0.45 31.41 35.28
C ASP A 41 1.82 31.79 35.86
N LYS A 42 2.44 32.88 35.40
CA LYS A 42 3.79 33.31 35.86
C LYS A 42 3.78 33.94 37.25
N TYR A 43 2.65 34.44 37.74
CA TYR A 43 2.56 35.13 39.05
C TYR A 43 1.30 34.72 39.81
N LYS A 44 1.32 33.53 40.42
CA LYS A 44 0.26 33.09 41.34
C LYS A 44 0.58 33.59 42.75
N LEU A 45 -0.21 34.54 43.28
CA LEU A 45 -0.04 35.05 44.64
C LEU A 45 -0.44 34.02 45.73
N SER A 46 -1.23 33.01 45.38
CA SER A 46 -1.77 32.03 46.30
C SER A 46 -1.24 30.62 46.03
N VAL A 47 -0.90 29.89 47.10
CA VAL A 47 -0.46 28.48 47.06
C VAL A 47 -1.62 27.52 46.71
N ASN A 48 -2.87 27.93 46.92
CA ASN A 48 -4.05 27.11 46.63
C ASN A 48 -4.50 27.23 45.16
N GLU A 49 -5.03 26.13 44.63
CA GLU A 49 -5.70 26.11 43.31
C GLU A 49 -6.91 27.06 43.31
N ALA A 50 -7.03 27.85 42.23
CA ALA A 50 -8.14 28.79 42.09
C ALA A 50 -9.48 28.04 42.02
N VAL A 51 -10.49 28.54 42.74
CA VAL A 51 -11.83 27.95 42.72
C VAL A 51 -12.46 28.16 41.34
N GLU A 52 -12.56 27.09 40.56
CA GLU A 52 -13.15 27.13 39.23
C GLU A 52 -14.67 27.30 39.28
N VAL A 53 -15.17 28.33 38.60
CA VAL A 53 -16.62 28.53 38.44
C VAL A 53 -17.16 27.52 37.42
N LYS A 54 -17.88 26.50 37.91
CA LYS A 54 -18.42 25.40 37.09
C LYS A 54 -19.44 25.82 36.01
N LYS A 55 -20.06 27.02 36.14
CA LYS A 55 -21.07 27.53 35.20
C LYS A 55 -20.53 28.72 34.41
N LYS A 56 -20.45 28.59 33.09
CA LYS A 56 -20.03 29.68 32.20
C LYS A 56 -21.04 30.84 32.22
N THR A 57 -20.54 32.08 32.19
CA THR A 57 -21.37 33.29 32.05
C THR A 57 -21.94 33.42 30.63
N ARG A 58 -22.99 34.23 30.44
CA ARG A 58 -23.61 34.47 29.12
C ARG A 58 -22.59 35.03 28.11
N THR A 59 -21.73 35.94 28.55
CA THR A 59 -20.65 36.51 27.74
C THR A 59 -19.64 35.45 27.29
N ARG A 60 -19.21 34.56 28.19
CA ARG A 60 -18.30 33.45 27.86
C ARG A 60 -18.92 32.47 26.86
N ARG A 61 -20.21 32.14 27.00
CA ARG A 61 -20.92 31.29 26.03
C ARG A 61 -21.02 31.94 24.64
N ASN A 62 -21.32 33.23 24.58
CA ASN A 62 -21.39 33.96 23.32
C ASN A 62 -20.01 34.08 22.64
N ARG A 63 -18.94 34.30 23.42
CA ARG A 63 -17.56 34.31 22.90
C ARG A 63 -17.16 32.95 22.31
N GLU A 64 -17.49 31.87 23.01
CA GLU A 64 -17.26 30.50 22.51
C GLU A 64 -18.08 30.17 21.26
N ALA A 65 -19.35 30.61 21.20
CA ALA A 65 -20.19 30.42 20.02
C ALA A 65 -19.62 31.12 18.77
N ARG A 66 -19.18 32.38 18.92
CA ARG A 66 -18.50 33.13 17.84
C ARG A 66 -17.19 32.48 17.43
N HIS A 67 -16.39 32.02 18.38
CA HIS A 67 -15.14 31.31 18.08
C HIS A 67 -15.39 30.01 17.30
N LYS A 68 -16.43 29.25 17.64
CA LYS A 68 -16.82 28.05 16.88
C LYS A 68 -17.24 28.38 15.45
N GLN A 69 -18.06 29.42 15.27
CA GLN A 69 -18.46 29.89 13.94
C GLN A 69 -17.25 30.28 13.09
N ARG A 70 -16.28 31.00 13.68
CA ARG A 70 -15.03 31.35 13.02
C ARG A 70 -14.19 30.12 12.63
N LEU A 71 -14.07 29.15 13.53
CA LEU A 71 -13.37 27.90 13.23
C LEU A 71 -14.04 27.14 12.07
N GLU A 72 -15.38 27.06 12.08
CA GLU A 72 -16.15 26.41 11.02
C GLU A 72 -15.97 27.12 9.66
N LEU A 73 -15.96 28.46 9.64
CA LEU A 73 -15.68 29.24 8.42
C LEU A 73 -14.25 29.01 7.93
N ALA A 74 -13.26 29.05 8.83
CA ALA A 74 -11.87 28.78 8.50
C ALA A 74 -11.64 27.35 7.95
N GLU A 75 -12.36 26.36 8.49
CA GLU A 75 -12.35 24.98 7.98
C GLU A 75 -12.94 24.90 6.56
N LYS A 76 -14.06 25.57 6.31
CA LYS A 76 -14.68 25.64 4.97
C LYS A 76 -13.75 26.29 3.94
N LEU A 77 -13.10 27.40 4.29
CA LEU A 77 -12.13 28.08 3.41
C LEU A 77 -10.90 27.20 3.13
N LYS A 78 -10.39 26.48 4.14
CA LYS A 78 -9.32 25.50 3.95
C LYS A 78 -9.74 24.38 3.00
N ALA A 79 -10.96 23.85 3.14
CA ALA A 79 -11.47 22.81 2.26
C ALA A 79 -11.59 23.30 0.80
N LEU A 80 -12.14 24.49 0.57
CA LEU A 80 -12.23 25.09 -0.77
C LEU A 80 -10.85 25.32 -1.39
N LYS A 81 -9.87 25.76 -0.60
CA LYS A 81 -8.49 25.94 -1.05
C LYS A 81 -7.83 24.63 -1.47
N ILE A 82 -8.10 23.53 -0.75
CA ILE A 82 -7.63 22.20 -1.12
C ILE A 82 -8.26 21.76 -2.44
N GLN A 83 -9.58 21.92 -2.59
CA GLN A 83 -10.29 21.57 -3.83
C GLN A 83 -9.75 22.35 -5.04
N LEU A 84 -9.48 23.65 -4.92
CA LEU A 84 -8.86 24.44 -5.97
C LEU A 84 -7.46 23.94 -6.35
N LYS A 85 -6.66 23.55 -5.35
CA LYS A 85 -5.33 22.97 -5.57
C LYS A 85 -5.41 21.61 -6.26
N ASP A 86 -6.38 20.79 -5.89
CA ASP A 86 -6.59 19.46 -6.49
C ASP A 86 -7.03 19.58 -7.95
N LEU A 87 -7.96 20.50 -8.26
CA LEU A 87 -8.34 20.79 -9.64
C LEU A 87 -7.16 21.27 -10.49
N ALA A 88 -6.27 22.10 -9.93
CA ALA A 88 -5.07 22.55 -10.62
C ALA A 88 -4.07 21.42 -10.90
N ASN A 89 -4.02 20.40 -10.03
CA ASN A 89 -3.13 19.25 -10.17
C ASN A 89 -3.71 18.13 -11.04
N LEU A 90 -5.03 18.10 -11.24
CA LEU A 90 -5.74 17.05 -11.97
C LEU A 90 -5.13 16.80 -13.37
N LEU A 91 -4.85 17.86 -14.12
CA LEU A 91 -4.24 17.75 -15.45
C LEU A 91 -2.87 17.07 -15.44
N LYS A 92 -2.06 17.31 -14.40
CA LYS A 92 -0.75 16.67 -14.26
C LYS A 92 -0.90 15.18 -13.93
N ILE A 93 -1.86 14.85 -13.06
CA ILE A 93 -2.16 13.48 -12.68
C ILE A 93 -2.66 12.68 -13.89
N GLU A 94 -3.51 13.27 -14.73
CA GLU A 94 -3.98 12.62 -15.97
C GLU A 94 -2.81 12.30 -16.91
N GLN A 95 -1.91 13.26 -17.13
CA GLN A 95 -0.71 13.05 -17.94
C GLN A 95 0.18 11.93 -17.36
N GLU A 96 0.39 11.90 -16.05
CA GLU A 96 1.16 10.84 -15.40
C GLU A 96 0.49 9.46 -15.52
N VAL A 97 -0.84 9.40 -15.45
CA VAL A 97 -1.60 8.16 -15.59
C VAL A 97 -1.51 7.66 -17.03
N ASP A 98 -1.66 8.54 -18.02
CA ASP A 98 -1.52 8.20 -19.43
C ASP A 98 -0.10 7.73 -19.74
N GLU A 99 0.92 8.43 -19.24
CA GLU A 99 2.32 8.00 -19.37
C GLU A 99 2.59 6.65 -18.71
N LYS A 100 2.00 6.38 -17.54
CA LYS A 100 2.13 5.08 -16.87
C LYS A 100 1.41 3.99 -17.66
N ALA A 101 0.24 4.28 -18.21
CA ALA A 101 -0.53 3.35 -19.03
C ALA A 101 0.21 3.02 -20.33
N THR A 102 0.81 4.00 -21.00
CA THR A 102 1.64 3.77 -22.19
C THR A 102 2.90 2.99 -21.84
N LYS A 103 3.62 3.36 -20.78
CA LYS A 103 4.79 2.59 -20.30
C LYS A 103 4.43 1.15 -19.94
N LEU A 104 3.27 0.90 -19.34
CA LEU A 104 2.78 -0.44 -19.02
C LEU A 104 2.35 -1.22 -20.27
N ALA A 105 1.79 -0.56 -21.27
CA ALA A 105 1.43 -1.17 -22.55
C ALA A 105 2.67 -1.48 -23.41
N GLU A 106 3.69 -0.62 -23.38
CA GLU A 106 4.98 -0.80 -24.06
C GLU A 106 5.85 -1.85 -23.38
N GLN A 107 5.72 -2.00 -22.06
CA GLN A 107 6.19 -3.17 -21.34
C GLN A 107 5.35 -4.37 -21.77
N LYS A 108 5.73 -4.97 -22.91
CA LYS A 108 5.24 -6.30 -23.30
C LYS A 108 5.27 -7.17 -22.05
N PRO A 109 4.17 -7.88 -21.71
CA PRO A 109 4.17 -8.77 -20.55
C PRO A 109 5.41 -9.62 -20.72
N ALA A 110 6.32 -9.58 -19.75
CA ALA A 110 7.57 -10.29 -19.83
C ALA A 110 7.21 -11.75 -20.08
N GLY A 111 7.30 -12.16 -21.35
CA GLY A 111 6.92 -13.50 -21.76
C GLY A 111 7.69 -14.47 -20.88
N PRO A 112 7.15 -15.68 -20.60
CA PRO A 112 7.82 -16.62 -19.73
C PRO A 112 9.28 -16.70 -20.16
N LYS A 113 10.21 -16.35 -19.25
CA LYS A 113 11.64 -16.23 -19.57
C LYS A 113 12.02 -17.50 -20.31
N LYS A 114 12.26 -17.38 -21.62
CA LYS A 114 12.54 -18.53 -22.47
C LYS A 114 13.93 -19.02 -22.08
N PHE A 115 13.99 -19.99 -21.17
CA PHE A 115 15.22 -20.69 -20.88
C PHE A 115 15.62 -21.47 -22.13
N LYS A 116 16.92 -21.54 -22.40
CA LYS A 116 17.45 -22.33 -23.52
C LYS A 116 17.21 -23.79 -23.15
N ARG A 117 16.31 -24.48 -23.88
CA ARG A 117 16.06 -25.91 -23.67
C ARG A 117 17.32 -26.68 -24.08
N HIS A 118 18.10 -27.10 -23.09
CA HIS A 118 19.32 -27.87 -23.30
C HIS A 118 19.05 -29.37 -23.54
N SER A 119 17.90 -29.88 -23.09
CA SER A 119 17.54 -31.30 -23.17
C SER A 119 16.08 -31.49 -23.62
N GLN A 120 15.66 -32.74 -23.82
CA GLN A 120 14.25 -33.07 -24.08
C GLN A 120 13.33 -32.67 -22.93
N HIS A 121 13.83 -32.74 -21.69
CA HIS A 121 13.07 -32.39 -20.51
C HIS A 121 13.23 -30.91 -20.15
N ASP A 122 12.19 -30.37 -19.52
CA ASP A 122 12.20 -29.02 -18.99
C ASP A 122 12.85 -29.03 -17.59
N PRO A 123 13.49 -27.91 -17.18
CA PRO A 123 14.09 -27.79 -15.85
C PRO A 123 13.04 -28.02 -14.75
N LEU A 124 13.52 -28.50 -13.60
CA LEU A 124 12.70 -28.81 -12.43
C LEU A 124 11.88 -27.60 -12.01
N PHE A 125 10.57 -27.77 -11.87
CA PHE A 125 9.70 -26.73 -11.33
C PHE A 125 9.98 -26.54 -9.83
N THR A 126 10.40 -25.33 -9.45
CA THR A 126 10.47 -24.94 -8.03
C THR A 126 9.09 -24.46 -7.59
N PRO A 127 8.45 -25.13 -6.60
CA PRO A 127 7.17 -24.65 -6.06
C PRO A 127 7.34 -23.27 -5.43
N LEU A 128 6.22 -22.55 -5.32
CA LEU A 128 6.21 -21.24 -4.67
C LEU A 128 6.34 -21.44 -3.15
N GLU A 129 7.47 -21.01 -2.58
CA GLU A 129 7.75 -21.12 -1.13
C GLU A 129 7.27 -19.84 -0.43
N VAL A 130 6.04 -19.88 0.09
CA VAL A 130 5.41 -18.72 0.74
C VAL A 130 4.62 -19.16 1.97
N LYS A 131 4.93 -18.51 3.10
CA LYS A 131 4.16 -18.56 4.35
C LYS A 131 2.82 -17.86 4.18
N LEU A 132 1.75 -18.47 4.68
CA LEU A 132 0.47 -17.78 4.83
C LEU A 132 0.48 -16.87 6.08
N SER A 133 -0.48 -15.93 6.16
CA SER A 133 -0.62 -15.00 7.29
C SER A 133 -0.70 -15.70 8.64
N ASP A 134 -1.37 -16.85 8.68
CA ASP A 134 -1.64 -17.60 9.90
C ASP A 134 -0.43 -18.44 10.34
N GLU A 135 0.54 -18.64 9.45
CA GLU A 135 1.78 -19.41 9.67
C GLU A 135 2.98 -18.51 9.98
N LEU A 136 2.83 -17.19 9.83
CA LEU A 136 3.83 -16.18 10.17
C LEU A 136 3.86 -15.97 11.68
N THR A 137 4.92 -16.47 12.32
CA THR A 137 5.16 -16.26 13.74
C THR A 137 5.79 -14.90 14.02
N ASN A 138 5.41 -14.26 15.14
CA ASN A 138 5.95 -12.96 15.58
C ASN A 138 7.45 -12.96 15.94
N ASN A 139 8.14 -14.11 15.91
CA ASN A 139 9.54 -14.26 16.28
C ASN A 139 10.28 -15.20 15.31
N LEU A 140 11.51 -14.82 14.93
CA LEU A 140 12.38 -15.57 14.02
C LEU A 140 12.72 -16.98 14.52
N ARG A 141 12.81 -17.18 15.85
CA ARG A 141 13.10 -18.51 16.43
C ARG A 141 12.01 -19.54 16.15
N GLY A 142 10.76 -19.11 15.94
CA GLY A 142 9.62 -19.97 15.61
C GLY A 142 9.45 -20.20 14.10
N VAL A 143 10.15 -19.44 13.26
CA VAL A 143 10.04 -19.53 11.81
C VAL A 143 10.75 -20.81 11.34
N LYS A 144 9.97 -21.80 10.93
CA LYS A 144 10.50 -22.94 10.17
C LYS A 144 10.91 -22.46 8.78
N PRO A 145 12.12 -22.76 8.30
CA PRO A 145 12.47 -22.50 6.92
C PRO A 145 11.58 -23.37 6.02
N GLU A 146 11.15 -22.78 4.91
CA GLU A 146 10.40 -23.48 3.88
C GLU A 146 11.36 -23.93 2.78
N GLY A 147 10.87 -24.84 1.95
CA GLY A 147 11.63 -25.27 0.79
C GLY A 147 12.72 -26.28 1.05
N ASN A 148 13.33 -26.71 -0.05
CA ASN A 148 14.53 -27.53 -0.01
C ASN A 148 15.59 -26.91 -0.93
N PRO A 149 16.72 -26.44 -0.34
CA PRO A 149 17.74 -25.69 -1.09
C PRO A 149 18.39 -26.53 -2.19
N PHE A 150 18.36 -27.85 -2.10
CA PHE A 150 18.87 -28.73 -3.13
C PHE A 150 18.12 -28.56 -4.45
N TYR A 151 16.79 -28.46 -4.40
CA TYR A 151 15.97 -28.29 -5.60
C TYR A 151 16.18 -26.90 -6.23
N GLU A 152 16.33 -25.85 -5.41
CA GLU A 152 16.62 -24.50 -5.90
C GLU A 152 17.98 -24.43 -6.60
N GLN A 153 19.02 -25.02 -5.99
CA GLN A 153 20.35 -25.07 -6.57
C GLN A 153 20.36 -25.87 -7.88
N MET A 154 19.70 -27.02 -7.91
CA MET A 154 19.55 -27.82 -9.13
C MET A 154 18.81 -27.05 -10.22
N HIS A 155 17.70 -26.38 -9.88
CA HIS A 155 16.96 -25.55 -10.83
C HIS A 155 17.81 -24.41 -11.38
N LYS A 156 18.61 -23.74 -10.54
CA LYS A 156 19.56 -22.71 -10.99
C LYS A 156 20.60 -23.27 -11.97
N LEU A 157 21.16 -24.45 -11.69
CA LEU A 157 22.11 -25.12 -12.57
C LEU A 157 21.48 -25.52 -13.91
N GLN A 158 20.24 -26.01 -13.88
CA GLN A 158 19.49 -26.36 -15.09
C GLN A 158 19.11 -25.14 -15.92
N MET A 159 18.64 -24.06 -15.29
CA MET A 159 18.30 -22.80 -15.94
C MET A 159 19.51 -22.11 -16.57
N SER A 160 20.67 -22.23 -15.93
CA SER A 160 21.94 -21.73 -16.46
C SER A 160 22.52 -22.61 -17.58
N GLY A 161 21.97 -23.81 -17.79
CA GLY A 161 22.44 -24.75 -18.80
C GLY A 161 23.71 -25.52 -18.44
N MET A 162 24.20 -25.39 -17.20
CA MET A 162 25.36 -26.14 -16.71
C MET A 162 25.04 -27.64 -16.53
N VAL A 163 23.81 -27.95 -16.16
CA VAL A 163 23.31 -29.32 -15.97
C VAL A 163 22.06 -29.50 -16.83
N GLU A 164 21.94 -30.62 -17.51
CA GLU A 164 20.73 -30.94 -18.27
C GLU A 164 19.60 -31.47 -17.38
N ALA A 165 18.36 -31.24 -17.79
CA ALA A 165 17.20 -31.80 -17.10
C ALA A 165 17.05 -33.29 -17.46
N ARG A 166 16.92 -34.16 -16.45
CA ARG A 166 16.76 -35.61 -16.60
C ARG A 166 15.65 -36.11 -15.69
N VAL A 167 14.99 -37.20 -16.11
CA VAL A 167 14.02 -37.93 -15.29
C VAL A 167 14.66 -39.23 -14.80
N PRO A 168 14.45 -39.63 -13.52
CA PRO A 168 14.92 -40.92 -13.03
C PRO A 168 14.37 -42.07 -13.88
N VAL A 169 15.24 -42.98 -14.31
CA VAL A 169 14.86 -44.14 -15.12
C VAL A 169 14.83 -45.37 -14.24
N GLU A 170 13.66 -45.97 -14.09
CA GLU A 170 13.51 -47.23 -13.38
C GLU A 170 14.12 -48.39 -14.18
N HIS A 171 14.76 -49.31 -13.46
CA HIS A 171 15.35 -50.51 -14.05
C HIS A 171 14.26 -51.53 -14.39
N LYS A 172 13.65 -51.38 -15.57
CA LYS A 172 12.69 -52.36 -16.11
C LYS A 172 13.27 -53.14 -17.27
N ARG A 173 13.02 -54.45 -17.27
CA ARG A 173 13.37 -55.32 -18.41
C ARG A 173 12.27 -55.26 -19.45
N ARG A 174 12.66 -55.18 -20.73
CA ARG A 174 11.71 -55.24 -21.85
C ARG A 174 10.99 -56.58 -21.93
N TYR A 175 11.67 -57.66 -21.57
CA TYR A 175 11.13 -59.02 -21.62
C TYR A 175 11.22 -59.70 -20.25
N ARG A 176 10.23 -60.52 -19.93
CA ARG A 176 10.22 -61.35 -18.73
C ARG A 176 11.30 -62.43 -18.84
N GLN A 177 12.10 -62.60 -17.77
CA GLN A 177 13.05 -63.72 -17.71
C GLN A 177 12.28 -65.03 -17.63
N LYS A 178 12.72 -66.01 -18.45
CA LYS A 178 12.24 -67.38 -18.32
C LYS A 178 12.87 -67.97 -17.07
N THR A 179 12.05 -68.20 -16.06
CA THR A 179 12.46 -68.93 -14.85
C THR A 179 12.25 -70.40 -15.14
N THR A 180 13.34 -71.15 -15.21
CA THR A 180 13.33 -72.60 -15.39
C THR A 180 13.94 -73.26 -14.16
N GLU A 181 13.33 -74.35 -13.70
CA GLU A 181 13.94 -75.19 -12.67
C GLU A 181 15.21 -75.86 -13.20
N LYS A 182 16.21 -76.03 -12.34
CA LYS A 182 17.42 -76.79 -12.70
C LYS A 182 17.04 -78.26 -12.89
N TRP A 183 17.70 -78.93 -13.84
CA TRP A 183 17.46 -80.34 -14.17
C TRP A 183 17.59 -81.29 -12.96
N SER A 184 18.48 -80.97 -12.01
CA SER A 184 18.66 -81.72 -10.77
C SER A 184 17.39 -81.80 -9.90
N TYR A 185 16.58 -80.74 -9.88
CA TYR A 185 15.32 -80.71 -9.12
C TYR A 185 14.13 -81.22 -9.93
N LYS A 186 14.24 -81.18 -11.27
CA LYS A 186 13.18 -81.64 -12.17
C LYS A 186 13.09 -83.16 -12.25
N ASN A 187 14.24 -83.84 -12.17
CA ASN A 187 14.36 -85.28 -12.26
C ASN A 187 14.70 -85.90 -10.90
N PHE A 188 13.99 -85.51 -9.85
CA PHE A 188 14.11 -86.16 -8.55
C PHE A 188 13.33 -87.49 -8.60
N LYS A 189 14.05 -88.61 -8.63
CA LYS A 189 13.51 -89.97 -8.52
C LYS A 189 13.73 -90.50 -7.12
#